data_AF-A0AAU9XP16-F1
#
_entry.id   AF-A0AAU9XP16-F1
#
_cell.length_a   1.000
_cell.length_b   1.000
_cell.length_c   1.000
_cell.angle_alpha   90.00
_cell.angle_beta   90.00
_cell.angle_gamma   90.00
#
_symmetry.space_group_name_H-M   'P 1'
#
loop_
_entity.id
_entity.type
_entity.pdbx_description
1 polymer ?
#
loop_
_entity_poly.entity_id
_entity_poly.type
_entity_poly.pdbx_seq_one_letter_code
_entity_poly.pdbx_strand_id
1 'polypeptide(L)'
;TFSSFIIFADSHLELFDQQRRKWKEEKSRLMKRLKELQENLDKVTQSGRDDRDQLMEKLKDLQENLDEVTQSGSEERDKLMESLKDLQEDLDEVTLAKEDAEQQVVNLKAESKVNEEHMKELKEPLSTIQQTQDDYRPKESCEWVISRDEIFLTDEMLGEGAWGNVLLGRFRGCKVAVKQVHSLVLSPSSRSSFLREMKIASRCRHPYLLQFIGATNDEGTPLLVTELIETSLRALLNLEYQPLSDSGISIISLDVALALNYLHQTKPLPIIHRDLSSANVLLWRHGLQWRGKVSDYGTANFMQQTMTVAPGAMIYSAPEALTSNHTIKVA
;
A
#
# COMPACT_ATOMS: atom_id res chain seq x y z
N THR A 1 -86.42 125.50 16.08
CA THR A 1 -86.16 124.36 15.16
C THR A 1 -85.03 123.43 15.60
N PHE A 2 -84.48 123.54 16.83
CA PHE A 2 -83.40 122.67 17.35
C PHE A 2 -83.79 121.21 17.63
N SER A 3 -85.09 120.88 17.72
CA SER A 3 -85.56 119.54 18.13
C SER A 3 -85.52 118.47 17.02
N SER A 4 -85.41 118.85 15.74
CA SER A 4 -85.43 117.89 14.62
C SER A 4 -84.04 117.35 14.23
N PHE A 5 -82.97 117.97 14.72
CA PHE A 5 -81.59 117.60 14.38
C PHE A 5 -81.03 116.48 15.28
N ILE A 6 -81.56 116.34 16.50
CA ILE A 6 -81.07 115.37 17.49
C ILE A 6 -81.53 113.93 17.13
N ILE A 7 -82.77 113.76 16.65
CA ILE A 7 -83.33 112.44 16.28
C ILE A 7 -82.66 111.85 15.02
N PHE A 8 -82.23 112.71 14.09
CA PHE A 8 -81.53 112.29 12.86
C PHE A 8 -80.06 111.93 13.10
N ALA A 9 -79.43 112.52 14.12
CA ALA A 9 -78.07 112.20 14.52
C ALA A 9 -77.98 110.86 15.28
N ASP A 10 -78.94 110.57 16.16
CA ASP A 10 -78.97 109.31 16.95
C ASP A 10 -79.18 108.07 16.06
N SER A 11 -80.08 108.15 15.08
CA SER A 11 -80.36 107.02 14.18
C SER A 11 -79.19 106.72 13.23
N HIS A 12 -78.40 107.72 12.84
CA HIS A 12 -77.15 107.51 12.10
C HIS A 12 -76.02 106.95 12.99
N LEU A 13 -75.94 107.37 14.26
CA LEU A 13 -74.98 106.82 15.22
C LEU A 13 -75.24 105.34 15.50
N GLU A 14 -76.50 104.94 15.70
CA GLU A 14 -76.87 103.54 15.92
C GLU A 14 -76.51 102.65 14.72
N LEU A 15 -76.72 103.14 13.49
CA LEU A 15 -76.41 102.42 12.25
C LEU A 15 -74.89 102.26 12.06
N PHE A 16 -74.12 103.31 12.38
CA PHE A 16 -72.66 103.27 12.40
C PHE A 16 -72.13 102.30 13.46
N ASP A 17 -72.72 102.27 14.66
CA ASP A 17 -72.33 101.35 15.71
C ASP A 17 -72.70 99.90 15.37
N GLN A 18 -73.83 99.66 14.70
CA GLN A 18 -74.20 98.35 14.18
C GLN A 18 -73.20 97.86 13.13
N GLN A 19 -72.81 98.72 12.18
CA GLN A 19 -71.80 98.40 11.17
C GLN A 19 -70.43 98.16 11.80
N ARG A 20 -70.06 98.96 12.80
CA ARG A 20 -68.80 98.80 13.55
C ARG A 20 -68.79 97.48 14.34
N ARG A 21 -69.91 97.06 14.94
CA ARG A 21 -70.02 95.77 15.64
C ARG A 21 -69.91 94.61 14.65
N LYS A 22 -70.64 94.65 13.54
CA LYS A 22 -70.52 93.64 12.46
C LYS A 22 -69.09 93.53 11.94
N TRP A 23 -68.43 94.66 11.71
CA TRP A 23 -67.04 94.69 11.26
C TRP A 23 -66.07 94.13 12.32
N LYS A 24 -66.29 94.43 13.60
CA LYS A 24 -65.49 93.85 14.70
C LYS A 24 -65.68 92.34 14.81
N GLU A 25 -66.91 91.85 14.68
CA GLU A 25 -67.23 90.42 14.70
C GLU A 25 -66.62 89.70 13.50
N GLU A 26 -66.74 90.27 12.31
CA GLU A 26 -66.18 89.71 11.07
C GLU A 26 -64.64 89.73 11.09
N LYS A 27 -64.03 90.81 11.57
CA LYS A 27 -62.58 90.88 11.82
C LYS A 27 -62.13 89.83 12.84
N SER A 28 -62.88 89.63 13.92
CA SER A 28 -62.59 88.61 14.94
C SER A 28 -62.67 87.20 14.36
N ARG A 29 -63.69 86.96 13.51
CA ARG A 29 -63.90 85.68 12.82
C ARG A 29 -62.77 85.38 11.84
N LEU A 30 -62.33 86.38 11.06
CA LEU A 30 -61.21 86.25 10.13
C LEU A 30 -59.88 86.03 10.87
N MET A 31 -59.63 86.75 11.98
CA MET A 31 -58.42 86.53 12.80
C MET A 31 -58.37 85.14 13.39
N LYS A 32 -59.51 84.60 13.86
CA LYS A 32 -59.59 83.23 14.35
C LYS A 32 -59.29 82.22 13.24
N ARG A 33 -59.84 82.45 12.04
CA ARG A 33 -59.59 81.57 10.88
C ARG A 33 -58.14 81.61 10.41
N LEU A 34 -57.52 82.78 10.43
CA LEU A 34 -56.11 82.96 10.07
C LEU A 34 -55.21 82.23 11.06
N LYS A 35 -55.50 82.31 12.37
CA LYS A 35 -54.78 81.55 13.40
C LYS A 35 -54.90 80.04 13.22
N GLU A 36 -56.11 79.53 12.93
CA GLU A 36 -56.34 78.10 12.63
C GLU A 36 -55.56 77.64 11.40
N LEU A 37 -55.54 78.45 10.34
CA LEU A 37 -54.78 78.12 9.12
C LEU A 37 -53.27 78.14 9.37
N GLN A 38 -52.77 79.06 10.19
CA GLN A 38 -51.37 79.13 10.58
C GLN A 38 -50.94 77.91 11.39
N GLU A 39 -51.73 77.54 12.41
CA GLU A 39 -51.48 76.33 13.21
C GLU A 39 -51.53 75.05 12.36
N ASN A 40 -52.42 74.98 11.37
CA ASN A 40 -52.48 73.86 10.44
C ASN A 40 -51.28 73.82 9.48
N LEU A 41 -50.85 74.98 8.98
CA LEU A 41 -49.68 75.09 8.13
C LEU A 41 -48.41 74.66 8.89
N ASP A 42 -48.26 75.08 10.14
CA ASP A 42 -47.13 74.71 10.98
C ASP A 42 -47.11 73.19 11.26
N LYS A 43 -48.27 72.58 11.53
CA LYS A 43 -48.39 71.12 11.73
C LYS A 43 -48.03 70.32 10.48
N VAL A 44 -48.51 70.73 9.30
CA VAL A 44 -48.20 70.06 8.03
C VAL A 44 -46.72 70.21 7.68
N THR A 45 -46.13 71.38 7.95
CA THR A 45 -44.71 71.63 7.71
C THR A 45 -43.81 70.82 8.64
N GLN A 46 -44.21 70.67 9.91
CA GLN A 46 -43.45 69.87 10.87
C GLN A 46 -43.57 68.37 10.59
N SER A 47 -44.77 67.84 10.30
CA SER A 47 -44.94 66.44 9.88
C SER A 47 -44.13 66.12 8.63
N GLY A 48 -44.12 67.02 7.64
CA GLY A 48 -43.33 66.84 6.42
C GLY A 48 -41.81 66.92 6.65
N ARG A 49 -41.35 67.63 7.69
CA ARG A 49 -39.93 67.61 8.11
C ARG A 49 -39.58 66.30 8.81
N ASP A 50 -40.40 65.86 9.76
CA ASP A 50 -40.16 64.66 10.53
C ASP A 50 -40.18 63.40 9.63
N ASP A 51 -41.10 63.33 8.67
CA ASP A 51 -41.17 62.23 7.68
C ASP A 51 -39.96 62.24 6.74
N ARG A 52 -39.50 63.43 6.32
CA ARG A 52 -38.31 63.59 5.48
C ARG A 52 -37.05 63.16 6.22
N ASP A 53 -36.91 63.56 7.47
CA ASP A 53 -35.73 63.24 8.28
C ASP A 53 -35.69 61.73 8.57
N GLN A 54 -36.83 61.08 8.83
CA GLN A 54 -36.92 59.61 8.92
C GLN A 54 -36.55 58.88 7.62
N LEU A 55 -36.94 59.43 6.46
CA LEU A 55 -36.57 58.85 5.17
C LEU A 55 -35.07 59.02 4.88
N MET A 56 -34.47 60.13 5.29
CA MET A 56 -33.03 60.36 5.16
C MET A 56 -32.22 59.41 6.03
N GLU A 57 -32.66 59.14 7.27
CA GLU A 57 -32.03 58.15 8.16
C GLU A 57 -32.08 56.75 7.51
N LYS A 58 -33.25 56.33 7.01
CA LYS A 58 -33.39 55.02 6.33
C LYS A 58 -32.57 54.92 5.04
N LEU A 59 -32.46 56.00 4.28
CA LEU A 59 -31.62 56.04 3.07
C LEU A 59 -30.15 55.86 3.43
N LYS A 60 -29.69 56.51 4.52
CA LYS A 60 -28.33 56.37 5.01
C LYS A 60 -28.05 54.93 5.47
N ASP A 61 -28.94 54.34 6.26
CA ASP A 61 -28.83 52.94 6.70
C ASP A 61 -28.79 51.98 5.51
N LEU A 62 -29.62 52.20 4.49
CA LEU A 62 -29.63 51.37 3.28
C LEU A 62 -28.36 51.54 2.45
N GLN A 63 -27.78 52.74 2.39
CA GLN A 63 -26.50 52.98 1.71
C GLN A 63 -25.34 52.32 2.45
N GLU A 64 -25.27 52.44 3.78
CA GLU A 64 -24.24 51.77 4.59
C GLU A 64 -24.32 50.24 4.43
N ASN A 65 -25.51 49.65 4.50
CA ASN A 65 -25.71 48.22 4.27
C ASN A 65 -25.31 47.78 2.83
N LEU A 66 -25.62 48.61 1.82
CA LEU A 66 -25.26 48.31 0.43
C LEU A 66 -23.73 48.34 0.24
N ASP A 67 -23.06 49.31 0.85
CA ASP A 67 -21.60 49.45 0.79
C ASP A 67 -20.91 48.27 1.50
N GLU A 68 -21.40 47.84 2.68
CA GLU A 68 -20.88 46.67 3.40
C GLU A 68 -21.01 45.37 2.59
N VAL A 69 -22.18 45.10 1.99
CA VAL A 69 -22.40 43.90 1.17
C VAL A 69 -21.53 43.92 -0.08
N THR A 70 -21.35 45.09 -0.70
CA THR A 70 -20.52 45.25 -1.89
C THR A 70 -19.04 45.04 -1.58
N GLN A 71 -18.57 45.56 -0.44
CA GLN A 71 -17.18 45.42 0.01
C GLN A 71 -16.87 43.97 0.43
N SER A 72 -17.73 43.34 1.23
CA SER A 72 -17.58 41.93 1.62
C SER A 72 -17.58 40.99 0.41
N GLY A 73 -18.45 41.25 -0.58
CA GLY A 73 -18.48 40.47 -1.81
C GLY A 73 -17.23 40.67 -2.69
N SER A 74 -16.65 41.87 -2.71
CA SER A 74 -15.39 42.13 -3.42
C SER A 74 -14.23 41.40 -2.74
N GLU A 75 -14.11 41.47 -1.41
CA GLU A 75 -13.02 40.82 -0.67
C GLU A 75 -13.06 39.29 -0.78
N GLU A 76 -14.26 38.68 -0.73
CA GLU A 76 -14.41 37.23 -0.96
C GLU A 76 -14.04 36.84 -2.38
N ARG A 77 -14.47 37.64 -3.38
CA ARG A 77 -14.12 37.40 -4.79
C ARG A 77 -12.61 37.51 -5.02
N ASP A 78 -11.96 38.49 -4.41
CA ASP A 78 -10.51 38.71 -4.56
C ASP A 78 -9.72 37.57 -3.89
N LYS A 79 -10.16 37.09 -2.71
CA LYS A 79 -9.59 35.88 -2.08
C LYS A 79 -9.76 34.64 -2.95
N LEU A 80 -10.94 34.46 -3.55
CA LEU A 80 -11.21 33.32 -4.44
C LEU A 80 -10.34 33.39 -5.71
N MET A 81 -10.13 34.59 -6.25
CA MET A 81 -9.26 34.82 -7.41
C MET A 81 -7.81 34.48 -7.11
N GLU A 82 -7.31 34.86 -5.92
CA GLU A 82 -5.95 34.52 -5.50
C GLU A 82 -5.81 33.00 -5.31
N SER A 83 -6.74 32.34 -4.62
CA SER A 83 -6.72 30.88 -4.47
C SER A 83 -6.82 30.15 -5.81
N LEU A 84 -7.62 30.66 -6.76
CA LEU A 84 -7.69 30.09 -8.12
C LEU A 84 -6.37 30.23 -8.86
N LYS A 85 -5.66 31.34 -8.68
CA LYS A 85 -4.36 31.58 -9.30
C LYS A 85 -3.30 30.63 -8.73
N ASP A 86 -3.25 30.46 -7.41
CA ASP A 86 -2.36 29.51 -6.74
C ASP A 86 -2.59 28.07 -7.24
N LEU A 87 -3.85 27.64 -7.28
CA LEU A 87 -4.24 26.32 -7.81
C LEU A 87 -3.85 26.11 -9.28
N GLN A 88 -3.82 27.20 -10.06
CA GLN A 88 -3.46 27.15 -11.47
C GLN A 88 -1.94 27.06 -11.65
N GLU A 89 -1.16 27.74 -10.81
CA GLU A 89 0.30 27.58 -10.75
C GLU A 89 0.70 26.16 -10.31
N ASP A 90 0.04 25.60 -9.28
CA ASP A 90 0.25 24.21 -8.83
C ASP A 90 -0.06 23.20 -9.95
N LEU A 91 -1.13 23.43 -10.72
CA LEU A 91 -1.50 22.56 -11.84
C LEU A 91 -0.45 22.60 -12.97
N ASP A 92 0.09 23.77 -13.25
CA ASP A 92 1.16 23.95 -14.25
C ASP A 92 2.47 23.26 -13.79
N GLU A 93 2.81 23.31 -12.49
CA GLU A 93 3.97 22.59 -11.95
C GLU A 93 3.82 21.06 -12.06
N VAL A 94 2.64 20.54 -11.70
CA VAL A 94 2.34 19.10 -11.77
C VAL A 94 2.33 18.60 -13.21
N THR A 95 1.80 19.38 -14.15
CA THR A 95 1.80 19.01 -15.56
C THR A 95 3.22 18.96 -16.13
N LEU A 96 4.08 19.91 -15.80
CA LEU A 96 5.48 19.92 -16.22
C LEU A 96 6.26 18.72 -15.65
N ALA A 97 6.06 18.41 -14.37
CA ALA A 97 6.70 17.26 -13.72
C ALA A 97 6.24 15.92 -14.31
N LYS A 98 4.95 15.82 -14.70
CA LYS A 98 4.40 14.64 -15.39
C LYS A 98 5.07 14.44 -16.75
N GLU A 99 5.23 15.49 -17.55
CA GLU A 99 5.89 15.42 -18.86
C GLU A 99 7.35 14.95 -18.74
N ASP A 100 8.09 15.44 -17.74
CA ASP A 100 9.46 14.99 -17.48
C ASP A 100 9.52 13.49 -17.10
N ALA A 101 8.64 13.04 -16.21
CA ALA A 101 8.56 11.64 -15.82
C ALA A 101 8.18 10.72 -17.00
N GLU A 102 7.25 11.15 -17.86
CA GLU A 102 6.91 10.42 -19.09
C GLU A 102 8.10 10.30 -20.03
N GLN A 103 8.89 11.37 -20.18
CA GLN A 103 10.11 11.34 -20.99
C GLN A 103 11.19 10.42 -20.41
N GLN A 104 11.36 10.40 -19.08
CA GLN A 104 12.27 9.45 -18.41
C GLN A 104 11.85 8.00 -18.67
N VAL A 105 10.55 7.69 -18.61
CA VAL A 105 10.04 6.35 -18.91
C VAL A 105 10.33 5.95 -20.36
N VAL A 106 10.18 6.87 -21.31
CA VAL A 106 10.53 6.61 -22.73
C VAL A 106 12.01 6.29 -22.88
N ASN A 107 12.89 7.06 -22.23
CA ASN A 107 14.34 6.85 -22.27
C ASN A 107 14.74 5.50 -21.65
N LEU A 108 14.23 5.18 -20.46
CA LEU A 108 14.50 3.91 -19.79
C LEU A 108 13.99 2.70 -20.58
N LYS A 109 12.84 2.82 -21.25
CA LYS A 109 12.34 1.77 -22.15
C LYS A 109 13.25 1.56 -23.35
N ALA A 110 13.81 2.63 -23.92
CA ALA A 110 14.77 2.52 -25.02
C ALA A 110 16.06 1.84 -24.56
N GLU A 111 16.60 2.22 -23.39
CA GLU A 111 17.79 1.59 -22.79
C GLU A 111 17.55 0.11 -22.45
N SER A 112 16.39 -0.23 -21.88
CA SER A 112 16.02 -1.61 -21.59
C SER A 112 15.98 -2.46 -22.86
N LYS A 113 15.46 -1.91 -23.97
CA LYS A 113 15.42 -2.62 -25.25
C LYS A 113 16.81 -2.86 -25.82
N VAL A 114 17.68 -1.85 -25.76
CA VAL A 114 19.10 -1.99 -26.17
C VAL A 114 19.82 -3.03 -25.30
N ASN A 115 19.58 -3.01 -23.99
CA ASN A 115 20.16 -4.00 -23.07
C ASN A 115 19.63 -5.42 -23.33
N GLU A 116 18.35 -5.59 -23.66
CA GLU A 116 17.79 -6.89 -24.07
C GLU A 116 18.42 -7.41 -25.37
N GLU A 117 18.65 -6.53 -26.35
CA GLU A 117 19.34 -6.87 -27.60
C GLU A 117 20.80 -7.24 -27.33
N HIS A 118 21.53 -6.46 -26.53
CA HIS A 118 22.88 -6.79 -26.07
C HIS A 118 22.92 -8.13 -25.30
N MET A 119 21.92 -8.43 -24.47
CA MET A 119 21.81 -9.71 -23.78
C MET A 119 21.55 -10.87 -24.73
N LYS A 120 20.81 -10.67 -25.83
CA LYS A 120 20.66 -11.68 -26.88
C LYS A 120 21.97 -11.89 -27.64
N GLU A 121 22.66 -10.82 -28.01
CA GLU A 121 23.95 -10.86 -28.70
C GLU A 121 25.06 -11.50 -27.86
N LEU A 122 25.03 -11.32 -26.53
CA LEU A 122 25.97 -11.97 -25.61
C LEU A 122 25.60 -13.44 -25.34
N LYS A 123 24.32 -13.81 -25.38
CA LYS A 123 23.84 -15.20 -25.18
C LYS A 123 24.29 -16.15 -26.29
N GLU A 124 24.33 -15.70 -27.54
CA GLU A 124 24.78 -16.51 -28.69
C GLU A 124 26.23 -17.03 -28.52
N PRO A 125 27.25 -16.18 -28.30
CA PRO A 125 28.62 -16.64 -28.03
C PRO A 125 28.75 -17.34 -26.67
N LEU A 126 27.98 -16.98 -25.63
CA LEU A 126 27.96 -17.71 -24.35
C LEU A 126 27.42 -19.13 -24.50
N SER A 127 26.37 -19.33 -25.31
CA SER A 127 25.82 -20.65 -25.62
C SER A 127 26.79 -21.48 -26.46
N THR A 128 27.53 -20.85 -27.37
CA THR A 128 28.59 -21.49 -28.17
C THR A 128 29.81 -21.86 -27.31
N ILE A 129 30.18 -21.00 -26.35
CA ILE A 129 31.25 -21.27 -25.37
C ILE A 129 30.81 -22.33 -24.35
N GLN A 130 29.53 -22.36 -23.94
CA GLN A 130 28.96 -23.41 -23.10
C GLN A 130 28.86 -24.75 -23.83
N GLN A 131 28.45 -24.76 -25.09
CA GLN A 131 28.46 -25.97 -25.94
C GLN A 131 29.88 -26.50 -26.17
N THR A 132 30.85 -25.62 -26.46
CA THR A 132 32.26 -26.04 -26.61
C THR A 132 32.94 -26.41 -25.28
N GLN A 133 32.47 -25.90 -24.13
CA GLN A 133 32.87 -26.39 -22.80
C GLN A 133 32.20 -27.72 -22.40
N ASP A 134 30.95 -27.95 -22.79
CA ASP A 134 30.22 -29.20 -22.51
C ASP A 134 30.69 -30.35 -23.42
N ASP A 135 31.15 -30.09 -24.65
CA ASP A 135 31.72 -31.11 -25.54
C ASP A 135 33.09 -31.65 -25.08
N TYR A 136 33.82 -30.88 -24.26
CA TYR A 136 35.10 -31.31 -23.65
C TYR A 136 34.97 -31.77 -22.19
N ARG A 137 33.78 -31.69 -21.60
CA ARG A 137 33.51 -32.30 -20.31
C ARG A 137 33.17 -33.77 -20.57
N PRO A 138 33.78 -34.74 -19.86
CA PRO A 138 33.29 -36.11 -19.92
C PRO A 138 31.79 -36.07 -19.65
N LYS A 139 30.98 -36.69 -20.52
CA LYS A 139 29.57 -36.98 -20.28
C LYS A 139 29.51 -37.77 -18.96
N GLU A 140 29.48 -37.07 -17.84
CA GLU A 140 29.18 -37.64 -16.55
C GLU A 140 27.76 -38.14 -16.69
N SER A 141 27.61 -39.46 -16.81
CA SER A 141 26.33 -40.14 -16.65
C SER A 141 25.59 -39.50 -15.49
N CYS A 142 24.35 -39.07 -15.71
CA CYS A 142 23.48 -38.63 -14.62
C CYS A 142 23.10 -39.85 -13.78
N GLU A 143 24.06 -40.40 -13.03
CA GLU A 143 23.92 -41.63 -12.22
C GLU A 143 22.79 -41.53 -11.19
N TRP A 144 22.37 -40.31 -10.86
CA TRP A 144 21.25 -40.04 -9.95
C TRP A 144 19.88 -40.15 -10.60
N VAL A 145 19.79 -40.19 -11.94
CA VAL A 145 18.52 -40.30 -12.65
C VAL A 145 18.03 -41.74 -12.53
N ILE A 146 16.83 -41.89 -12.00
CA ILE A 146 16.16 -43.19 -11.84
C ILE A 146 14.90 -43.24 -12.70
N SER A 147 14.57 -44.41 -13.25
CA SER A 147 13.33 -44.58 -14.00
C SER A 147 12.14 -44.51 -13.06
N ARG A 148 11.08 -43.81 -13.48
CA ARG A 148 9.81 -43.76 -12.76
C ARG A 148 9.21 -45.14 -12.53
N ASP A 149 9.38 -46.05 -13.49
CA ASP A 149 8.84 -47.41 -13.43
C ASP A 149 9.47 -48.26 -12.31
N GLU A 150 10.61 -47.82 -11.76
CA GLU A 150 11.28 -48.47 -10.63
C GLU A 150 10.75 -47.96 -9.27
N ILE A 151 9.92 -46.92 -9.26
CA ILE A 151 9.40 -46.26 -8.06
C ILE A 151 7.92 -46.64 -7.88
N PHE A 152 7.62 -47.32 -6.79
CA PHE A 152 6.24 -47.65 -6.40
C PHE A 152 5.81 -46.73 -5.26
N LEU A 153 4.83 -45.87 -5.49
CA LEU A 153 4.25 -45.02 -4.46
C LEU A 153 3.16 -45.79 -3.70
N THR A 154 3.07 -45.58 -2.39
CA THR A 154 1.91 -45.99 -1.59
C THR A 154 1.01 -44.79 -1.30
N ASP A 155 -0.20 -45.05 -0.80
CA ASP A 155 -1.14 -44.00 -0.39
C ASP A 155 -0.80 -43.41 1.00
N GLU A 156 0.28 -43.86 1.63
CA GLU A 156 0.70 -43.40 2.96
C GLU A 156 1.48 -42.09 2.85
N MET A 157 0.87 -41.00 3.29
CA MET A 157 1.49 -39.68 3.34
C MET A 157 2.36 -39.55 4.59
N LEU A 158 3.64 -39.24 4.38
CA LEU A 158 4.63 -39.01 5.44
C LEU A 158 4.72 -37.53 5.84
N GLY A 159 4.38 -36.63 4.91
CA GLY A 159 4.33 -35.20 5.18
C GLY A 159 3.86 -34.38 3.99
N GLU A 160 3.35 -33.20 4.29
CA GLU A 160 2.93 -32.19 3.31
C GLU A 160 3.74 -30.91 3.55
N GLY A 161 4.25 -30.33 2.47
CA GLY A 161 5.03 -29.10 2.51
C GLY A 161 4.68 -28.19 1.34
N ALA A 162 5.19 -26.96 1.38
CA ALA A 162 4.90 -25.95 0.36
C ALA A 162 5.26 -26.38 -1.09
N TRP A 163 6.21 -27.31 -1.23
CA TRP A 163 6.77 -27.72 -2.51
C TRP A 163 6.30 -29.09 -2.99
N GLY A 164 5.45 -29.77 -2.22
CA GLY A 164 5.07 -31.13 -2.55
C GLY A 164 4.68 -31.98 -1.36
N ASN A 165 4.22 -33.18 -1.70
CA ASN A 165 3.86 -34.21 -0.75
C ASN A 165 4.98 -35.24 -0.68
N VAL A 166 5.29 -35.71 0.53
CA VAL A 166 6.21 -36.81 0.78
C VAL A 166 5.37 -38.04 1.08
N LEU A 167 5.50 -39.06 0.22
CA LEU A 167 4.81 -40.33 0.36
C LEU A 167 5.80 -41.44 0.69
N LEU A 168 5.32 -42.47 1.37
CA LEU A 168 6.05 -43.71 1.47
C LEU A 168 6.08 -44.37 0.08
N GLY A 169 7.23 -44.94 -0.27
CA GLY A 169 7.39 -45.68 -1.51
C GLY A 169 8.31 -46.86 -1.38
N ARG A 170 8.47 -47.57 -2.50
CA ARG A 170 9.47 -48.61 -2.69
C ARG A 170 10.30 -48.34 -3.94
N PHE A 171 11.61 -48.48 -3.79
CA PHE A 171 12.56 -48.43 -4.89
C PHE A 171 13.47 -49.65 -4.80
N ARG A 172 13.51 -50.47 -5.87
CA ARG A 172 14.29 -51.72 -5.94
C ARG A 172 14.13 -52.64 -4.71
N GLY A 173 12.89 -52.74 -4.20
CA GLY A 173 12.53 -53.56 -3.05
C GLY A 173 12.68 -52.89 -1.67
N CYS A 174 13.42 -51.78 -1.58
CA CYS A 174 13.64 -51.05 -0.32
C CYS A 174 12.55 -50.00 -0.07
N LYS A 175 12.16 -49.81 1.19
CA LYS A 175 11.29 -48.69 1.58
C LYS A 175 12.06 -47.37 1.47
N VAL A 176 11.42 -46.35 0.92
CA VAL A 176 12.00 -45.03 0.66
C VAL A 176 10.97 -43.94 0.95
N ALA A 177 11.44 -42.71 1.16
CA ALA A 177 10.59 -41.54 1.13
C ALA A 177 10.64 -40.94 -0.28
N VAL A 178 9.47 -40.65 -0.85
CA VAL A 178 9.33 -40.09 -2.20
C VAL A 178 8.62 -38.75 -2.13
N LYS A 179 9.35 -37.67 -2.42
CA LYS A 179 8.80 -36.31 -2.48
C LYS A 179 8.33 -36.04 -3.92
N GLN A 180 7.02 -35.90 -4.10
CA GLN A 180 6.40 -35.50 -5.35
C GLN A 180 6.33 -33.98 -5.40
N VAL A 181 7.11 -33.37 -6.29
CA VAL A 181 7.17 -31.91 -6.43
C VAL A 181 5.95 -31.42 -7.21
N HIS A 182 5.28 -30.38 -6.72
CA HIS A 182 4.12 -29.79 -7.38
C HIS A 182 4.48 -29.27 -8.78
N SER A 183 3.65 -29.59 -9.79
CA SER A 183 3.87 -29.20 -11.20
C SER A 183 3.95 -27.69 -11.40
N LEU A 184 3.25 -26.90 -10.58
CA LEU A 184 3.25 -25.44 -10.59
C LEU A 184 4.63 -24.82 -10.28
N VAL A 185 5.55 -25.57 -9.66
CA VAL A 185 6.91 -25.11 -9.32
C VAL A 185 7.87 -25.21 -10.52
N LEU A 186 7.48 -25.92 -11.59
CA LEU A 186 8.35 -26.29 -12.70
C LEU A 186 8.11 -25.41 -13.92
N SER A 187 8.55 -24.15 -13.83
CA SER A 187 8.81 -23.36 -15.04
C SER A 187 10.01 -23.95 -15.82
N PRO A 188 10.14 -23.72 -17.13
CA PRO A 188 11.33 -24.11 -17.89
C PRO A 188 12.64 -23.59 -17.25
N SER A 189 12.60 -22.38 -16.67
CA SER A 189 13.70 -21.81 -15.87
C SER A 189 14.00 -22.63 -14.61
N SER A 190 12.97 -23.10 -13.88
CA SER A 190 13.11 -23.88 -12.65
C SER A 190 13.74 -25.26 -12.92
N ARG A 191 13.50 -25.87 -14.08
CA ARG A 191 14.05 -27.21 -14.42
C ARG A 191 15.57 -27.24 -14.39
N SER A 192 16.24 -26.19 -14.92
CA SER A 192 17.71 -26.10 -14.91
C SER A 192 18.28 -26.09 -13.48
N SER A 193 17.61 -25.37 -12.57
CA SER A 193 17.96 -25.29 -11.16
C SER A 193 17.69 -26.59 -10.43
N PHE A 194 16.58 -27.28 -10.74
CA PHE A 194 16.31 -28.62 -10.21
C PHE A 194 17.44 -29.60 -10.56
N LEU A 195 17.84 -29.69 -11.84
CA LEU A 195 18.91 -30.59 -12.29
C LEU A 195 20.25 -30.29 -11.59
N ARG A 196 20.58 -29.00 -11.43
CA ARG A 196 21.77 -28.57 -10.70
C ARG A 196 21.74 -29.03 -9.25
N GLU A 197 20.62 -28.82 -8.58
CA GLU A 197 20.42 -29.16 -7.18
C GLU A 197 20.44 -30.68 -6.96
N MET A 198 19.83 -31.49 -7.84
CA MET A 198 19.93 -32.95 -7.80
C MET A 198 21.37 -33.45 -8.00
N LYS A 199 22.14 -32.80 -8.89
CA LYS A 199 23.56 -33.11 -9.09
C LYS A 199 24.41 -32.79 -7.86
N ILE A 200 24.04 -31.76 -7.10
CA ILE A 200 24.69 -31.45 -5.82
C ILE A 200 24.32 -32.53 -4.79
N ALA A 201 23.03 -32.80 -4.61
CA ALA A 201 22.52 -33.80 -3.68
C ALA A 201 23.13 -35.19 -3.92
N SER A 202 23.32 -35.59 -5.18
CA SER A 202 23.88 -36.89 -5.54
C SER A 202 25.32 -37.10 -5.07
N ARG A 203 26.06 -36.00 -4.88
CA ARG A 203 27.48 -36.01 -4.46
C ARG A 203 27.64 -35.90 -2.94
N CYS A 204 26.61 -35.48 -2.22
CA CYS A 204 26.64 -35.36 -0.77
C CYS A 204 26.45 -36.73 -0.11
N ARG A 205 27.45 -37.18 0.64
CA ARG A 205 27.41 -38.42 1.42
C ARG A 205 27.97 -38.14 2.81
N HIS A 206 27.10 -38.14 3.82
CA HIS A 206 27.48 -37.86 5.20
C HIS A 206 26.47 -38.51 6.16
N PRO A 207 26.88 -39.09 7.30
CA PRO A 207 25.99 -39.82 8.21
C PRO A 207 24.85 -38.97 8.80
N TYR A 208 25.06 -37.65 8.93
CA TYR A 208 24.06 -36.71 9.46
C TYR A 208 23.39 -35.86 8.37
N LEU A 209 23.54 -36.25 7.10
CA LEU A 209 22.72 -35.72 6.01
C LEU A 209 21.74 -36.80 5.56
N LEU A 210 20.51 -36.38 5.24
CA LEU A 210 19.52 -37.26 4.65
C LEU A 210 20.06 -37.81 3.33
N GLN A 211 20.06 -39.13 3.19
CA GLN A 211 20.65 -39.77 2.04
C GLN A 211 19.74 -39.66 0.81
N PHE A 212 20.17 -38.82 -0.13
CA PHE A 212 19.62 -38.80 -1.48
C PHE A 212 19.94 -40.13 -2.21
N ILE A 213 18.93 -40.69 -2.87
CA ILE A 213 19.04 -41.93 -3.66
C ILE A 213 19.00 -41.60 -5.15
N GLY A 214 18.03 -40.80 -5.59
CA GLY A 214 17.87 -40.45 -7.00
C GLY A 214 16.65 -39.57 -7.24
N ALA A 215 16.46 -39.16 -8.49
CA ALA A 215 15.26 -38.43 -8.90
C ALA A 215 14.86 -38.77 -10.34
N THR A 216 13.58 -38.59 -10.67
CA THR A 216 13.09 -38.75 -12.05
C THR A 216 13.42 -37.51 -12.89
N ASN A 217 13.76 -37.72 -14.16
CA ASN A 217 13.97 -36.65 -15.13
C ASN A 217 13.16 -36.89 -16.41
N ASP A 218 11.90 -37.28 -16.25
CA ASP A 218 10.93 -37.45 -17.34
C ASP A 218 10.04 -36.20 -17.51
N GLU A 219 9.00 -36.32 -18.33
CA GLU A 219 7.98 -35.26 -18.55
C GLU A 219 6.89 -35.25 -17.48
N GLY A 220 6.91 -36.20 -16.54
CA GLY A 220 5.95 -36.27 -15.44
C GLY A 220 6.30 -35.37 -14.26
N THR A 221 5.50 -35.45 -13.19
CA THR A 221 5.79 -34.74 -11.93
C THR A 221 7.08 -35.27 -11.32
N PRO A 222 8.10 -34.43 -11.05
CA PRO A 222 9.38 -34.87 -10.51
C PRO A 222 9.19 -35.58 -9.17
N LEU A 223 9.80 -36.75 -9.08
CA LEU A 223 9.90 -37.54 -7.87
C LEU A 223 11.34 -37.48 -7.38
N LEU A 224 11.51 -37.10 -6.13
CA LEU A 224 12.77 -37.11 -5.40
C LEU A 224 12.74 -38.27 -4.41
N VAL A 225 13.73 -39.16 -4.49
CA VAL A 225 13.80 -40.37 -3.66
C VAL A 225 14.95 -40.27 -2.66
N THR A 226 14.64 -40.48 -1.39
CA THR A 226 15.61 -40.50 -0.29
C THR A 226 15.45 -41.75 0.57
N GLU A 227 16.41 -41.99 1.47
CA GLU A 227 16.16 -42.91 2.57
C GLU A 227 14.92 -42.49 3.38
N LEU A 228 14.25 -43.48 3.96
CA LEU A 228 13.11 -43.26 4.85
C LEU A 228 13.61 -43.07 6.28
N ILE A 229 13.15 -42.01 6.95
CA ILE A 229 13.49 -41.69 8.34
C ILE A 229 12.20 -41.65 9.18
N GLU A 230 12.31 -42.03 10.46
CA GLU A 230 11.15 -42.31 11.33
C GLU A 230 10.27 -41.08 11.58
N THR A 231 10.87 -39.93 11.86
CA THR A 231 10.12 -38.70 12.18
C THR A 231 10.95 -37.43 11.95
N SER A 232 10.35 -36.26 12.14
CA SER A 232 11.04 -34.97 12.19
C SER A 232 11.18 -34.48 13.64
N LEU A 233 12.16 -33.62 13.88
CA LEU A 233 12.32 -32.95 15.17
C LEU A 233 11.07 -32.11 15.50
N ARG A 234 10.48 -31.43 14.51
CA ARG A 234 9.21 -30.71 14.69
C ARG A 234 8.08 -31.62 15.16
N ALA A 235 7.92 -32.79 14.53
CA ALA A 235 6.89 -33.74 14.93
C ALA A 235 7.14 -34.27 16.36
N LEU A 236 8.39 -34.55 16.72
CA LEU A 236 8.74 -34.98 18.09
C LEU A 236 8.45 -33.89 19.12
N LEU A 237 8.81 -32.63 18.84
CA LEU A 237 8.59 -31.50 19.74
C LEU A 237 7.11 -31.15 19.95
N ASN A 238 6.26 -31.48 18.97
CA ASN A 238 4.81 -31.30 19.10
C ASN A 238 4.14 -32.39 19.97
N LEU A 239 4.84 -33.48 20.28
CA LEU A 239 4.31 -34.50 21.20
C LEU A 239 4.50 -34.01 22.64
N GLU A 240 3.41 -33.52 23.25
CA GLU A 240 3.38 -32.92 24.60
C GLU A 240 4.00 -33.80 25.71
N TYR A 241 4.15 -35.12 25.48
CA TYR A 241 4.55 -36.09 26.50
C TYR A 241 5.94 -36.72 26.30
N GLN A 242 6.75 -36.24 25.35
CA GLN A 242 8.10 -36.79 25.09
C GLN A 242 9.17 -35.68 25.00
N PRO A 243 9.49 -35.00 26.11
CA PRO A 243 10.58 -34.01 26.11
C PRO A 243 11.93 -34.69 25.86
N LEU A 244 12.74 -34.07 25.00
CA LEU A 244 14.14 -34.48 24.82
C LEU A 244 14.92 -34.18 26.11
N SER A 245 15.76 -35.11 26.53
CA SER A 245 16.73 -34.86 27.61
C SER A 245 17.79 -33.85 27.15
N ASP A 246 18.43 -33.15 28.09
CA ASP A 246 19.53 -32.22 27.80
C ASP A 246 20.65 -32.89 26.98
N SER A 247 20.94 -34.16 27.28
CA SER A 247 21.86 -34.99 26.52
C SER A 247 21.38 -35.23 25.08
N GLY A 248 20.09 -35.50 24.88
CA GLY A 248 19.49 -35.68 23.56
C GLY A 248 19.55 -34.41 22.72
N ILE A 249 19.27 -33.25 23.33
CA ILE A 249 19.40 -31.94 22.69
C ILE A 249 20.84 -31.72 22.23
N SER A 250 21.81 -31.99 23.11
CA SER A 250 23.24 -31.84 22.80
C SER A 250 23.69 -32.75 21.65
N ILE A 251 23.23 -34.01 21.64
CA ILE A 251 23.55 -34.99 20.60
C ILE A 251 22.97 -34.54 19.24
N ILE A 252 21.69 -34.18 19.19
CA ILE A 252 21.05 -33.75 17.94
C ILE A 252 21.70 -32.47 17.43
N SER A 253 22.03 -31.53 18.32
CA SER A 253 22.71 -30.29 17.94
C SER A 253 24.09 -30.56 17.34
N LEU A 254 24.85 -31.50 17.91
CA LEU A 254 26.13 -31.93 17.37
C LEU A 254 25.98 -32.57 15.98
N ASP A 255 25.00 -33.45 15.80
CA ASP A 255 24.73 -34.10 14.51
C ASP A 255 24.44 -33.06 13.42
N VAL A 256 23.59 -32.06 13.73
CA VAL A 256 23.27 -30.94 12.83
C VAL A 256 24.52 -30.11 12.54
N ALA A 257 25.33 -29.76 13.54
CA ALA A 257 26.55 -28.98 13.36
C ALA A 257 27.56 -29.70 12.44
N LEU A 258 27.71 -31.01 12.61
CA LEU A 258 28.59 -31.83 11.76
C LEU A 258 28.08 -31.89 10.32
N ALA A 259 26.77 -32.03 10.11
CA ALA A 259 26.15 -31.97 8.79
C ALA A 259 26.41 -30.63 8.08
N LEU A 260 26.19 -29.51 8.77
CA LEU A 260 26.43 -28.17 8.23
C LEU A 260 27.91 -27.93 7.95
N ASN A 261 28.79 -28.39 8.83
CA ASN A 261 30.23 -28.30 8.61
C ASN A 261 30.65 -29.03 7.34
N TYR A 262 30.12 -30.24 7.09
CA TYR A 262 30.35 -30.96 5.84
C TYR A 262 29.90 -30.17 4.60
N LEU A 263 28.68 -29.64 4.61
CA LEU A 263 28.16 -28.83 3.50
C LEU A 263 29.04 -27.59 3.25
N HIS A 264 29.43 -26.91 4.31
CA HIS A 264 30.29 -25.72 4.24
C HIS A 264 31.72 -26.00 3.80
N GLN A 265 32.23 -27.21 3.98
CA GLN A 265 33.57 -27.62 3.53
C GLN A 265 33.58 -28.20 2.11
N THR A 266 32.41 -28.36 1.49
CA THR A 266 32.30 -28.88 0.13
C THR A 266 33.00 -27.95 -0.87
N LYS A 267 33.72 -28.55 -1.83
CA LYS A 267 34.48 -27.86 -2.88
C LYS A 267 33.86 -28.17 -4.27
N PRO A 268 33.99 -27.28 -5.27
CA PRO A 268 34.77 -26.03 -5.27
C PRO A 268 34.08 -24.86 -4.56
N LEU A 269 32.77 -24.94 -4.32
CA LEU A 269 31.99 -23.92 -3.62
C LEU A 269 31.28 -24.54 -2.42
N PRO A 270 31.25 -23.83 -1.28
CA PRO A 270 30.52 -24.29 -0.09
C PRO A 270 29.02 -24.34 -0.37
N ILE A 271 28.35 -25.39 0.12
CA ILE A 271 26.90 -25.52 0.05
C ILE A 271 26.30 -24.83 1.28
N ILE A 272 25.41 -23.86 1.07
CA ILE A 272 24.69 -23.17 2.14
C ILE A 272 23.26 -23.69 2.16
N HIS A 273 22.80 -24.22 3.30
CA HIS A 273 21.50 -24.86 3.43
C HIS A 273 20.31 -23.91 3.26
N ARG A 274 20.39 -22.71 3.86
CA ARG A 274 19.41 -21.60 3.82
C ARG A 274 18.01 -21.86 4.41
N ASP A 275 17.53 -23.11 4.47
CA ASP A 275 16.24 -23.44 5.10
C ASP A 275 16.38 -24.45 6.26
N LEU A 276 17.28 -24.17 7.21
CA LEU A 276 17.43 -25.06 8.36
C LEU A 276 16.35 -24.75 9.40
N SER A 277 15.45 -25.71 9.62
CA SER A 277 14.37 -25.61 10.61
C SER A 277 14.18 -26.94 11.34
N SER A 278 13.39 -26.96 12.42
CA SER A 278 13.03 -28.20 13.11
C SER A 278 12.25 -29.18 12.23
N ALA A 279 11.61 -28.71 11.16
CA ALA A 279 10.94 -29.57 10.18
C ALA A 279 11.95 -30.31 9.28
N ASN A 280 13.10 -29.70 9.02
CA ASN A 280 14.13 -30.22 8.12
C ASN A 280 15.24 -31.00 8.85
N VAL A 281 15.12 -31.16 10.18
CA VAL A 281 15.93 -32.10 10.97
C VAL A 281 15.11 -33.37 11.20
N LEU A 282 15.51 -34.46 10.54
CA LEU A 282 14.88 -35.76 10.66
C LEU A 282 15.58 -36.61 11.73
N LEU A 283 14.81 -37.44 12.43
CA LEU A 283 15.25 -38.21 13.58
C LEU A 283 15.10 -39.70 13.35
N TRP A 284 16.12 -40.46 13.74
CA TRP A 284 16.12 -41.92 13.73
C TRP A 284 16.68 -42.47 15.03
N ARG A 285 16.29 -43.70 15.40
CA ARG A 285 16.75 -44.34 16.64
C ARG A 285 18.08 -45.04 16.46
N HIS A 286 19.06 -44.64 17.27
CA HIS A 286 20.31 -45.38 17.47
C HIS A 286 20.32 -45.95 18.90
N GLY A 287 19.84 -47.18 19.05
CA GLY A 287 19.58 -47.77 20.36
C GLY A 287 18.50 -46.97 21.10
N LEU A 288 18.82 -46.50 22.31
CA LEU A 288 17.90 -45.69 23.12
C LEU A 288 17.95 -44.19 22.79
N GLN A 289 18.86 -43.75 21.92
CA GLN A 289 19.09 -42.33 21.64
C GLN A 289 18.51 -41.92 20.29
N TRP A 290 17.99 -40.69 20.22
CA TRP A 290 17.67 -40.04 18.95
C TRP A 290 18.92 -39.45 18.32
N ARG A 291 19.04 -39.61 17.00
CA ARG A 291 20.10 -39.01 16.17
C ARG A 291 19.50 -38.17 15.07
N GLY A 292 20.17 -37.09 14.71
CA GLY A 292 19.71 -36.12 13.71
C GLY A 292 20.29 -36.36 12.31
N LYS A 293 19.46 -36.15 11.29
CA LYS A 293 19.89 -35.96 9.90
C LYS A 293 19.28 -34.69 9.32
N VAL A 294 20.08 -33.86 8.69
CA VAL A 294 19.62 -32.65 8.00
C VAL A 294 19.13 -33.01 6.60
N SER A 295 17.93 -32.57 6.24
CA SER A 295 17.24 -32.83 4.97
C SER A 295 17.07 -31.55 4.15
N ASP A 296 16.62 -31.64 2.89
CA ASP A 296 16.35 -30.49 1.99
C ASP A 296 17.55 -29.56 1.69
N TYR A 297 18.78 -30.00 1.96
CA TYR A 297 20.03 -29.29 1.63
C TYR A 297 20.31 -29.16 0.12
N GLY A 298 19.70 -30.02 -0.69
CA GLY A 298 19.86 -30.08 -2.15
C GLY A 298 18.63 -29.59 -2.89
N THR A 299 17.85 -28.71 -2.29
CA THR A 299 16.73 -28.00 -2.93
C THR A 299 16.74 -26.51 -2.63
N ALA A 300 17.74 -26.04 -1.87
CA ALA A 300 17.83 -24.69 -1.35
C ALA A 300 17.65 -23.63 -2.45
N ASN A 301 18.54 -23.56 -3.46
CA ASN A 301 18.43 -22.50 -4.47
C ASN A 301 17.29 -22.71 -5.48
N PHE A 302 16.92 -23.96 -5.78
CA PHE A 302 15.77 -24.25 -6.64
C PHE A 302 14.48 -23.68 -6.03
N MET A 303 14.27 -23.89 -4.73
CA MET A 303 13.11 -23.39 -4.01
C MET A 303 13.12 -21.85 -3.89
N GLN A 304 14.30 -21.22 -3.83
CA GLN A 304 14.41 -19.75 -3.78
C GLN A 304 14.05 -19.06 -5.11
N GLN A 305 14.42 -19.60 -6.27
CA GLN A 305 14.12 -18.93 -7.56
C GLN A 305 12.62 -18.89 -7.88
N THR A 306 11.83 -19.77 -7.27
CA THR A 306 10.37 -19.75 -7.30
C THR A 306 9.74 -18.84 -6.22
N MET A 307 10.55 -18.19 -5.38
CA MET A 307 10.09 -17.28 -4.32
C MET A 307 10.63 -15.86 -4.56
N THR A 308 9.78 -14.85 -4.36
CA THR A 308 10.22 -13.46 -4.14
C THR A 308 11.02 -13.33 -2.83
N VAL A 309 11.81 -12.26 -2.71
CA VAL A 309 12.74 -11.90 -1.61
C VAL A 309 12.38 -12.51 -0.25
N ALA A 310 13.35 -13.16 0.41
CA ALA A 310 13.31 -13.89 1.70
C ALA A 310 12.85 -15.36 1.65
N PRO A 311 13.72 -16.31 1.25
CA PRO A 311 13.37 -17.73 1.20
C PRO A 311 13.74 -18.42 2.51
N GLY A 312 12.74 -18.89 3.25
CA GLY A 312 12.89 -19.66 4.48
C GLY A 312 11.78 -19.36 5.48
N ALA A 313 11.67 -20.17 6.53
CA ALA A 313 10.84 -19.79 7.66
C ALA A 313 11.46 -18.56 8.34
N MET A 314 10.83 -17.38 8.16
CA MET A 314 11.33 -16.06 8.58
C MET A 314 11.87 -16.01 10.02
N ILE A 315 11.27 -16.79 10.93
CA ILE A 315 11.68 -16.91 12.34
C ILE A 315 13.07 -17.57 12.55
N TYR A 316 13.60 -18.30 11.56
CA TYR A 316 14.90 -18.96 11.60
C TYR A 316 15.96 -18.23 10.75
N SER A 317 15.58 -17.15 10.05
CA SER A 317 16.49 -16.42 9.17
C SER A 317 17.30 -15.38 9.94
N ALA A 318 18.58 -15.27 9.62
CA ALA A 318 19.42 -14.19 10.12
C ALA A 318 18.95 -12.85 9.54
N PRO A 319 19.05 -11.73 10.27
CA PRO A 319 18.51 -10.43 9.83
C PRO A 319 19.13 -9.93 8.52
N GLU A 320 20.39 -10.26 8.24
CA GLU A 320 21.09 -9.94 6.98
C GLU A 320 20.63 -10.78 5.79
N ALA A 321 19.95 -11.92 6.01
CA ALA A 321 19.35 -12.68 4.92
C ALA A 321 18.13 -11.96 4.30
N LEU A 322 17.65 -10.90 4.95
CA LEU A 322 16.55 -10.04 4.50
C LEU A 322 17.04 -8.81 3.71
N THR A 323 18.35 -8.58 3.66
CA THR A 323 18.95 -7.46 2.90
C THR A 323 19.53 -7.93 1.57
N SER A 324 19.50 -7.06 0.55
CA SER A 324 20.03 -7.36 -0.79
C SER A 324 21.56 -7.54 -0.83
N ASN A 325 22.27 -7.14 0.23
CA ASN A 325 23.72 -7.20 0.34
C ASN A 325 24.16 -8.46 1.08
N HIS A 326 24.28 -9.57 0.37
CA HIS A 326 24.88 -10.79 0.92
C HIS A 326 26.40 -10.71 0.85
N THR A 327 27.07 -10.68 2.01
CA THR A 327 28.53 -10.79 2.05
C THR A 327 28.93 -12.23 1.78
N ILE A 328 29.91 -12.43 0.90
CA ILE A 328 30.52 -13.75 0.68
C ILE A 328 31.09 -14.22 2.02
N LYS A 329 30.88 -15.50 2.36
CA LYS A 329 31.48 -16.12 3.55
C LYS A 329 33.00 -15.90 3.50
N VAL A 330 33.50 -15.00 4.33
CA VAL A 330 34.94 -14.80 4.52
C VAL A 330 35.40 -16.03 5.31
N ALA A 331 36.23 -16.85 4.66
CA ALA A 331 36.77 -18.09 5.23
C ALA A 331 37.83 -17.79 6.30
#